data_AF-A0A2G9MLH7-F1
#
_entry.id   AF-A0A2G9MLH7-F1
#
_cell.length_a   1.000
_cell.length_b   1.000
_cell.length_c   1.000
_cell.angle_alpha   90.00
_cell.angle_beta   90.00
_cell.angle_gamma   90.00
#
_symmetry.space_group_name_H-M   'P 1'
#
loop_
_entity.id
_entity.type
_entity.pdbx_description
1 polymer ?
#
loop_
_entity_poly.entity_id
_entity_poly.type
_entity_poly.pdbx_seq_one_letter_code
_entity_poly.pdbx_strand_id
1 'polypeptide(L)'
;TTDTATFRLLNITVSDPDGDGMSISIYGDNSTSAGQLLAYSQGVANATTLTYNWTSPTIGQIFGNDISLVGYWDLDKNTFDFSGDENHGRLVGGAIINTTRGKFGGALDLSGTDQYISVADSVELGVVNNFTVSMWLYDKSATNDRILEKGDGYFFMDNINGIGTCSTGDWEMLVKKSNTNYCVGSASAHAQNQWYHVVGRKNDTHISLFVNGAHESSVALSGNIDDDNLALIIGGDDSGIEFNGVMDDVAIFNRSLSNSEILDLYRLRNESYYWKATSDDGSLSTTSDTYQFTVGEESEADTTSPTWSNNQTNLTTTTASGEGVYFNITLTEANPDKYIFSWYNGTSWTNDTAASYTDGEDIKV
;
A
#
# COMPACT_ATOMS: atom_id res chain seq x y z
N THR A 1 -18.82 -14.97 -2.57
CA THR A 1 -18.68 -13.58 -3.05
C THR A 1 -17.45 -13.05 -2.39
N THR A 2 -16.33 -13.15 -3.11
CA THR A 2 -14.97 -12.84 -2.62
C THR A 2 -14.85 -11.34 -2.37
N ASP A 3 -15.22 -10.87 -1.19
CA ASP A 3 -14.82 -9.54 -0.75
C ASP A 3 -13.47 -9.64 -0.05
N THR A 4 -12.44 -9.75 -0.88
CA THR A 4 -11.01 -9.69 -0.55
C THR A 4 -10.58 -8.26 -0.18
N ALA A 5 -11.42 -7.47 0.49
CA ALA A 5 -11.22 -6.03 0.59
C ALA A 5 -9.82 -5.70 1.14
N THR A 6 -8.93 -5.25 0.24
CA THR A 6 -7.60 -4.69 0.47
C THR A 6 -7.66 -3.30 1.12
N PHE A 7 -8.87 -2.88 1.50
CA PHE A 7 -9.18 -1.58 2.06
C PHE A 7 -10.20 -1.68 3.18
N ARG A 8 -10.29 -0.62 3.99
CA ARG A 8 -11.35 -0.45 4.99
C ARG A 8 -11.93 0.96 4.94
N LEU A 9 -13.25 1.03 5.04
CA LEU A 9 -13.97 2.29 5.19
C LEU A 9 -14.02 2.66 6.67
N LEU A 10 -13.40 3.79 7.01
CA LEU A 10 -13.41 4.36 8.35
C LEU A 10 -14.50 5.43 8.39
N ASN A 11 -15.54 5.21 9.19
CA ASN A 11 -16.66 6.15 9.34
C ASN A 11 -16.60 6.84 10.69
N ILE A 12 -16.65 8.17 10.69
CA ILE A 12 -16.62 8.98 11.90
C ILE A 12 -17.77 9.97 11.84
N THR A 13 -18.58 10.03 12.88
CA THR A 13 -19.59 11.07 13.06
C THR A 13 -19.15 11.98 14.18
N VAL A 14 -19.10 13.29 13.91
CA VAL A 14 -18.65 14.30 14.87
C VAL A 14 -19.82 15.15 15.32
N SER A 15 -19.85 15.52 16.60
CA SER A 15 -20.90 16.38 17.16
C SER A 15 -20.29 17.50 17.97
N ASP A 16 -20.63 18.74 17.59
CA ASP A 16 -20.31 19.95 18.33
C ASP A 16 -21.62 20.61 18.81
N PRO A 17 -21.91 20.60 20.12
CA PRO A 17 -23.10 21.24 20.67
C PRO A 17 -23.19 22.76 20.41
N ASP A 18 -22.05 23.44 20.27
CA ASP A 18 -21.97 24.90 20.14
C ASP A 18 -22.00 25.34 18.66
N GLY A 19 -21.81 24.38 17.74
CA GLY A 19 -22.20 24.49 16.33
C GLY A 19 -21.22 25.23 15.44
N ASP A 20 -19.98 25.42 15.89
CA ASP A 20 -18.87 25.88 15.08
C ASP A 20 -18.27 24.77 14.20
N GLY A 21 -17.33 25.15 13.34
CA GLY A 21 -16.69 24.25 12.39
C GLY A 21 -15.46 23.58 13.01
N MET A 22 -15.37 22.26 12.88
CA MET A 22 -14.28 21.47 13.45
C MET A 22 -13.21 21.11 12.42
N SER A 23 -12.01 20.86 12.92
CA SER A 23 -10.94 20.14 12.23
C SER A 23 -10.93 18.69 12.69
N ILE A 24 -10.97 17.74 11.74
CA ILE A 24 -10.97 16.31 12.02
C ILE A 24 -9.70 15.69 11.47
N SER A 25 -8.97 14.98 12.33
CA SER A 25 -7.80 14.18 11.97
C SER A 25 -8.13 12.69 12.16
N ILE A 26 -7.82 11.87 11.17
CA ILE A 26 -7.92 10.41 11.24
C ILE A 26 -6.51 9.87 11.25
N TYR A 27 -6.18 9.09 12.28
CA TYR A 27 -4.88 8.44 12.40
C TYR A 27 -5.04 6.93 12.35
N GLY A 28 -4.05 6.23 11.81
CA GLY A 28 -4.00 4.78 11.86
C GLY A 28 -2.71 4.18 11.33
N ASP A 29 -2.30 3.08 11.93
CA ASP A 29 -1.16 2.25 11.52
C ASP A 29 -1.32 0.81 12.03
N ASN A 30 -0.30 -0.03 11.91
CA ASN A 30 -0.29 -1.41 12.42
C ASN A 30 0.20 -1.52 13.88
N SER A 31 0.12 -0.44 14.65
CA SER A 31 0.48 -0.38 16.07
C SER A 31 -0.71 0.09 16.90
N THR A 32 -0.77 -0.30 18.18
CA THR A 32 -1.84 0.15 19.09
C THR A 32 -1.85 1.66 19.34
N SER A 33 -0.82 2.40 18.89
CA SER A 33 -0.76 3.85 19.05
C SER A 33 -1.57 4.61 18.00
N ALA A 34 -1.78 4.02 16.80
CA ALA A 34 -2.42 4.68 15.66
C ALA A 34 -1.87 6.12 15.48
N GLY A 35 -0.57 6.22 15.20
CA GLY A 35 0.18 7.48 15.19
C GLY A 35 0.30 8.15 13.83
N GLN A 36 0.15 7.41 12.73
CA GLN A 36 0.29 7.96 11.37
C GLN A 36 -0.97 8.70 10.94
N LEU A 37 -0.82 9.90 10.36
CA LEU A 37 -1.94 10.68 9.84
C LEU A 37 -2.41 10.07 8.52
N LEU A 38 -3.69 9.72 8.44
CA LEU A 38 -4.30 9.12 7.25
C LEU A 38 -5.20 10.11 6.51
N ALA A 39 -5.88 10.99 7.24
CA ALA A 39 -6.72 12.01 6.65
C ALA A 39 -6.86 13.22 7.57
N TYR A 40 -6.99 14.39 6.96
CA TYR A 40 -7.29 15.61 7.69
C TYR A 40 -8.37 16.41 6.94
N SER A 41 -9.29 17.01 7.68
CA SER A 41 -10.39 17.79 7.13
C SER A 41 -10.63 19.01 8.01
N GLN A 42 -10.91 20.16 7.41
CA GLN A 42 -11.22 21.41 8.12
C GLN A 42 -12.62 21.90 7.78
N GLY A 43 -13.21 22.70 8.67
CA GLY A 43 -14.53 23.30 8.47
C GLY A 43 -15.67 22.27 8.47
N VAL A 44 -15.48 21.17 9.19
CA VAL A 44 -16.45 20.08 9.29
C VAL A 44 -17.60 20.52 10.19
N ALA A 45 -18.83 20.53 9.66
CA ALA A 45 -20.00 20.95 10.42
C ALA A 45 -20.42 19.91 11.47
N ASN A 46 -21.12 20.38 12.50
CA ASN A 46 -21.77 19.52 13.49
C ASN A 46 -22.65 18.43 12.84
N ALA A 47 -22.62 17.22 13.40
CA ALA A 47 -23.34 16.03 12.96
C ALA A 47 -22.96 15.54 11.54
N THR A 48 -21.78 15.92 11.04
CA THR A 48 -21.25 15.39 9.77
C THR A 48 -20.65 14.01 9.98
N THR A 49 -20.93 13.10 9.05
CA THR A 49 -20.22 11.82 8.93
C THR A 49 -19.16 11.93 7.84
N LEU A 50 -17.90 11.68 8.21
CA LEU A 50 -16.78 11.55 7.29
C LEU A 50 -16.49 10.07 7.03
N THR A 51 -16.16 9.74 5.78
CA THR A 51 -15.73 8.40 5.38
C THR A 51 -14.35 8.48 4.73
N TYR A 52 -13.38 7.78 5.28
CA TYR A 52 -12.05 7.61 4.69
C TYR A 52 -11.85 6.18 4.20
N ASN A 53 -11.33 6.04 2.98
CA ASN A 53 -11.02 4.75 2.40
C ASN A 53 -9.54 4.42 2.63
N TRP A 54 -9.25 3.65 3.69
CA TRP A 54 -7.89 3.26 4.02
C TRP A 54 -7.48 2.06 3.17
N THR A 55 -6.72 2.32 2.10
CA THR A 55 -6.30 1.32 1.11
C THR A 55 -4.87 0.86 1.28
N SER A 56 -4.02 1.65 1.94
CA SER A 56 -2.57 1.53 1.92
C SER A 56 -1.96 2.10 3.20
N PRO A 57 -0.81 1.60 3.67
CA PRO A 57 -0.02 2.23 4.73
C PRO A 57 0.74 3.47 4.19
N THR A 58 1.24 4.33 5.08
CA THR A 58 2.21 5.39 4.73
C THR A 58 3.63 4.83 4.64
N ILE A 59 4.53 5.51 3.93
CA ILE A 59 5.94 5.10 3.87
C ILE A 59 6.59 5.08 5.26
N GLY A 60 6.30 6.09 6.10
CA GLY A 60 6.79 6.14 7.48
C GLY A 60 6.40 4.90 8.30
N GLN A 61 5.23 4.30 8.03
CA GLN A 61 4.78 3.08 8.70
C GLN A 61 5.63 1.84 8.35
N ILE A 62 5.98 1.68 7.07
CA ILE A 62 6.70 0.47 6.62
C ILE A 62 8.21 0.64 6.78
N PHE A 63 8.73 1.82 6.48
CA PHE A 63 10.16 2.06 6.24
C PHE A 63 10.78 3.14 7.12
N GLY A 64 10.09 3.67 8.14
CA GLY A 64 10.57 4.83 8.92
C GLY A 64 11.93 4.69 9.63
N ASN A 65 12.54 3.49 9.68
CA ASN A 65 13.90 3.26 10.17
C ASN A 65 14.83 2.59 9.14
N ASP A 66 14.39 2.49 7.88
CA ASP A 66 15.19 1.91 6.80
C ASP A 66 16.22 2.93 6.33
N ILE A 67 17.50 2.70 6.63
CA ILE A 67 18.61 3.57 6.24
C ILE A 67 18.80 3.70 4.72
N SER A 68 18.10 2.89 3.93
CA SER A 68 18.09 3.05 2.47
C SER A 68 17.10 4.11 2.00
N LEU A 69 16.14 4.51 2.83
CA LEU A 69 15.28 5.66 2.57
C LEU A 69 16.13 6.92 2.71
N VAL A 70 16.39 7.60 1.60
CA VAL A 70 17.29 8.77 1.51
C VAL A 70 16.57 10.08 1.21
N GLY A 71 15.27 10.00 0.97
CA GLY A 71 14.39 11.14 0.86
C GLY A 71 12.96 10.67 1.10
N TYR A 72 12.24 11.34 1.98
CA TYR A 72 10.84 11.06 2.25
C TYR A 72 10.08 12.34 2.57
N TRP A 73 9.21 12.77 1.66
CA TRP A 73 8.32 13.90 1.85
C TRP A 73 6.89 13.38 1.96
N ASP A 74 6.36 13.36 3.19
CA ASP A 74 4.97 13.00 3.47
C ASP A 74 3.98 14.04 2.92
N LEU A 75 4.43 15.29 2.73
CA LEU A 75 3.65 16.41 2.19
C LEU A 75 2.37 16.73 2.97
N ASP A 76 2.27 16.30 4.22
CA ASP A 76 1.09 16.47 5.06
C ASP A 76 0.88 17.92 5.49
N LYS A 77 1.98 18.58 5.87
CA LYS A 77 1.97 19.92 6.48
C LYS A 77 3.10 20.82 6.01
N ASN A 78 4.14 20.25 5.42
CA ASN A 78 5.37 20.95 5.06
C ASN A 78 6.11 20.15 3.98
N THR A 79 7.30 20.64 3.61
CA THR A 79 8.20 20.04 2.63
C THR A 79 9.43 19.43 3.29
N PHE A 80 9.33 19.00 4.54
CA PHE A 80 10.45 18.38 5.24
C PHE A 80 10.67 16.96 4.76
N ASP A 81 11.95 16.62 4.56
CA ASP A 81 12.41 15.25 4.51
C ASP A 81 12.36 14.56 5.89
N PHE A 82 11.68 13.43 5.94
CA PHE A 82 11.50 12.54 7.09
C PHE A 82 12.34 11.26 7.01
N SER A 83 13.21 11.14 6.00
CA SER A 83 14.15 10.00 5.87
C SER A 83 15.25 10.01 6.94
N GLY A 84 15.61 11.20 7.43
CA GLY A 84 16.73 11.43 8.33
C GLY A 84 17.92 12.14 7.69
N ASP A 85 17.92 12.33 6.36
CA ASP A 85 19.03 12.95 5.61
C ASP A 85 18.89 14.48 5.44
N GLU A 86 17.86 15.08 6.04
CA GLU A 86 17.62 16.54 6.05
C GLU A 86 17.50 17.17 4.64
N ASN A 87 17.10 16.39 3.64
CA ASN A 87 16.87 16.85 2.25
C ASN A 87 15.56 17.65 2.13
N HIS A 88 15.37 18.67 2.97
CA HIS A 88 14.14 19.46 2.99
C HIS A 88 13.94 20.23 1.68
N GLY A 89 12.71 20.19 1.18
CA GLY A 89 12.30 20.92 0.00
C GLY A 89 11.89 22.35 0.29
N ARG A 90 11.81 23.16 -0.77
CA ARG A 90 11.30 24.53 -0.78
C ARG A 90 10.24 24.67 -1.87
N LEU A 91 9.08 25.20 -1.52
CA LEU A 91 8.02 25.53 -2.47
C LEU A 91 8.46 26.66 -3.42
N VAL A 92 8.18 26.49 -4.71
CA VAL A 92 8.51 27.44 -5.79
C VAL A 92 7.23 27.84 -6.55
N GLY A 93 7.23 29.06 -7.11
CA GLY A 93 6.13 29.58 -7.94
C GLY A 93 4.77 29.71 -7.26
N GLY A 94 4.74 29.71 -5.93
CA GLY A 94 3.49 29.72 -5.18
C GLY A 94 2.81 28.36 -5.08
N ALA A 95 3.56 27.27 -5.32
CA ALA A 95 3.12 25.92 -4.94
C ALA A 95 2.69 25.90 -3.47
N ILE A 96 1.68 25.08 -3.15
CA ILE A 96 1.11 25.00 -1.81
C ILE A 96 1.05 23.56 -1.31
N ILE A 97 1.20 23.40 0.00
CA ILE A 97 0.79 22.18 0.69
C ILE A 97 -0.67 22.33 1.10
N ASN A 98 -1.56 21.57 0.46
CA ASN A 98 -2.96 21.49 0.82
C ASN A 98 -3.13 20.45 1.93
N THR A 99 -3.44 20.91 3.14
CA THR A 99 -3.49 20.03 4.32
C THR A 99 -4.67 19.06 4.34
N THR A 100 -5.69 19.22 3.48
CA THR A 100 -7.00 18.52 3.65
C THR A 100 -7.40 17.57 2.52
N ARG A 101 -6.52 17.36 1.53
CA ARG A 101 -6.87 16.67 0.27
C ARG A 101 -5.77 15.72 -0.24
N GLY A 102 -4.95 15.19 0.67
CA GLY A 102 -3.95 14.19 0.33
C GLY A 102 -4.54 12.80 0.09
N LYS A 103 -3.68 11.91 -0.41
CA LYS A 103 -3.90 10.46 -0.33
C LYS A 103 -3.83 10.03 1.14
N PHE A 104 -2.90 10.62 1.88
CA PHE A 104 -2.74 10.56 3.32
C PHE A 104 -2.66 11.99 3.84
N GLY A 105 -3.57 12.38 4.74
CA GLY A 105 -3.56 13.73 5.31
C GLY A 105 -3.57 14.86 4.26
N GLY A 106 -2.45 15.57 4.15
CA GLY A 106 -2.21 16.67 3.22
C GLY A 106 -1.45 16.25 1.96
N ALA A 107 -1.21 17.17 1.04
CA ALA A 107 -0.44 16.89 -0.16
C ALA A 107 0.07 18.17 -0.84
N LEU A 108 1.02 18.02 -1.76
CA LEU A 108 1.42 19.07 -2.69
C LEU A 108 0.35 19.25 -3.78
N ASP A 109 -0.20 20.46 -3.90
CA ASP A 109 -1.24 20.80 -4.88
C ASP A 109 -0.68 21.77 -5.92
N LEU A 110 -0.62 21.33 -7.16
CA LEU A 110 0.02 22.03 -8.28
C LEU A 110 -1.01 22.40 -9.35
N SER A 111 -0.84 23.58 -9.94
CA SER A 111 -1.68 24.07 -11.03
C SER A 111 -1.13 23.77 -12.43
N GLY A 112 0.07 23.18 -12.54
CA GLY A 112 0.76 22.93 -13.80
C GLY A 112 1.40 24.17 -14.44
N THR A 113 1.77 25.18 -13.65
CA THR A 113 2.47 26.36 -14.18
C THR A 113 3.40 26.93 -13.12
N ASP A 114 4.70 26.90 -13.37
CA ASP A 114 5.79 27.46 -12.54
C ASP A 114 5.85 26.92 -11.08
N GLN A 115 5.04 25.90 -10.73
CA GLN A 115 4.86 25.41 -9.36
C GLN A 115 5.50 24.04 -9.16
N TYR A 116 6.37 23.94 -8.16
CA TYR A 116 7.04 22.69 -7.78
C TYR A 116 7.71 22.83 -6.40
N ILE A 117 8.26 21.73 -5.88
CA ILE A 117 9.22 21.73 -4.77
C ILE A 117 10.62 21.60 -5.36
N SER A 118 11.53 22.46 -4.90
CA SER A 118 12.97 22.34 -5.16
C SER A 118 13.67 21.83 -3.90
N VAL A 119 14.40 20.74 -4.03
CA VAL A 119 15.26 20.17 -2.98
C VAL A 119 16.71 20.39 -3.42
N ALA A 120 17.54 20.91 -2.52
CA ALA A 120 18.95 21.13 -2.82
C ALA A 120 19.65 19.81 -3.16
N ASP A 121 20.66 19.88 -4.03
CA ASP A 121 21.49 18.73 -4.36
C ASP A 121 22.18 18.16 -3.12
N SER A 122 22.28 16.83 -3.06
CA SER A 122 22.95 16.08 -2.01
C SER A 122 23.46 14.73 -2.54
N VAL A 123 24.47 14.18 -1.88
CA VAL A 123 25.07 12.90 -2.30
C VAL A 123 24.11 11.73 -2.09
N GLU A 124 23.21 11.85 -1.11
CA GLU A 124 22.19 10.87 -0.77
C GLU A 124 21.14 10.74 -1.89
N LEU A 125 20.79 11.85 -2.55
CA LEU A 125 19.87 11.86 -3.70
C LEU A 125 20.54 11.50 -5.03
N GLY A 126 21.87 11.54 -5.11
CA GLY A 126 22.69 11.11 -6.26
C GLY A 126 22.76 9.59 -6.45
N VAL A 127 21.60 8.92 -6.51
CA VAL A 127 21.51 7.45 -6.54
C VAL A 127 21.86 6.87 -7.91
N VAL A 128 23.09 6.37 -8.07
CA VAL A 128 23.60 5.94 -9.40
C VAL A 128 23.44 4.47 -9.74
N ASN A 129 23.39 3.56 -8.76
CA ASN A 129 23.43 2.12 -9.04
C ASN A 129 22.05 1.46 -8.95
N ASN A 130 21.55 1.18 -7.75
CA ASN A 130 20.25 0.56 -7.52
C ASN A 130 19.43 1.51 -6.68
N PHE A 131 18.20 1.80 -7.10
CA PHE A 131 17.35 2.74 -6.40
C PHE A 131 15.88 2.51 -6.72
N THR A 132 15.03 3.08 -5.89
CA THR A 132 13.57 3.07 -6.08
C THR A 132 13.03 4.45 -5.77
N VAL A 133 12.15 4.96 -6.62
CA VAL A 133 11.40 6.20 -6.36
C VAL A 133 9.92 5.84 -6.33
N SER A 134 9.20 6.27 -5.31
CA SER A 134 7.79 5.99 -5.07
C SER A 134 7.04 7.30 -4.86
N MET A 135 5.83 7.40 -5.38
CA MET A 135 4.95 8.55 -5.17
C MET A 135 3.49 8.17 -5.41
N TRP A 136 2.58 8.84 -4.70
CA TRP A 136 1.17 8.88 -5.05
C TRP A 136 0.86 10.11 -5.89
N LEU A 137 0.13 9.91 -6.99
CA LEU A 137 -0.20 10.94 -7.96
C LEU A 137 -1.71 10.98 -8.21
N TYR A 138 -2.27 12.19 -8.19
CA TYR A 138 -3.60 12.50 -8.69
C TYR A 138 -3.46 13.47 -9.84
N ASP A 139 -3.50 12.94 -11.06
CA ASP A 139 -3.35 13.73 -12.28
C ASP A 139 -4.66 14.41 -12.68
N LYS A 140 -4.61 15.73 -12.89
CA LYS A 140 -5.74 16.55 -13.37
C LYS A 140 -5.58 16.91 -14.85
N SER A 141 -4.41 16.66 -15.42
CA SER A 141 -4.00 17.07 -16.76
C SER A 141 -4.48 16.12 -17.84
N ALA A 142 -4.59 16.63 -19.07
CA ALA A 142 -4.75 15.81 -20.27
C ALA A 142 -3.57 15.96 -21.23
N THR A 143 -2.49 16.56 -20.74
CA THR A 143 -1.30 16.88 -21.50
C THR A 143 -0.08 16.21 -20.89
N ASN A 144 1.04 16.30 -21.61
CA ASN A 144 2.28 15.75 -21.12
C ASN A 144 2.88 16.71 -20.10
N ASP A 145 3.19 16.16 -18.93
CA ASP A 145 3.65 16.92 -17.78
C ASP A 145 4.89 16.23 -17.18
N ARG A 146 5.68 16.97 -16.41
CA ARG A 146 6.86 16.44 -15.70
C ARG A 146 6.56 16.31 -14.23
N ILE A 147 6.89 15.16 -13.66
CA ILE A 147 6.45 14.78 -12.33
C ILE A 147 7.59 14.92 -11.32
N LEU A 148 8.80 14.49 -11.68
CA LEU A 148 9.97 14.54 -10.81
C LEU A 148 11.23 14.48 -11.65
N GLU A 149 12.26 15.25 -11.30
CA GLU A 149 13.57 15.23 -11.98
C GLU A 149 14.70 15.45 -10.98
N LYS A 150 15.71 14.57 -10.99
CA LYS A 150 17.01 14.81 -10.37
C LYS A 150 18.03 15.01 -11.48
N GLY A 151 18.13 16.24 -11.95
CA GLY A 151 19.04 16.68 -13.00
C GLY A 151 19.12 15.71 -14.19
N ASP A 152 20.33 15.48 -14.66
CA ASP A 152 20.67 14.51 -15.69
C ASP A 152 20.79 13.06 -15.16
N GLY A 153 20.17 12.74 -14.01
CA GLY A 153 20.19 11.40 -13.42
C GLY A 153 18.95 10.58 -13.75
N TYR A 154 17.84 10.88 -13.09
CA TYR A 154 16.57 10.16 -13.21
C TYR A 154 15.36 11.10 -13.16
N PHE A 155 14.31 10.75 -13.90
CA PHE A 155 13.13 11.59 -14.04
C PHE A 155 11.86 10.80 -14.35
N PHE A 156 10.72 11.37 -13.98
CA PHE A 156 9.37 10.82 -14.15
C PHE A 156 8.51 11.83 -14.90
N MET A 157 7.69 11.32 -15.81
CA MET A 157 6.80 12.15 -16.60
C MET A 157 5.54 11.42 -17.00
N ASP A 158 4.57 12.21 -17.45
CA ASP A 158 3.36 11.75 -18.10
C ASP A 158 3.42 12.01 -19.62
N ASN A 159 3.00 11.04 -20.41
CA ASN A 159 3.05 10.99 -21.86
C ASN A 159 1.70 10.62 -22.50
N ILE A 160 0.65 11.36 -22.16
CA ILE A 160 -0.71 11.20 -22.72
C ILE A 160 -0.77 11.34 -24.26
N ASN A 161 0.18 12.05 -24.91
CA ASN A 161 0.12 12.37 -26.35
C ASN A 161 1.30 11.85 -27.20
N GLY A 162 2.09 10.91 -26.70
CA GLY A 162 3.14 10.24 -27.48
C GLY A 162 4.34 11.13 -27.87
N ILE A 163 4.66 12.12 -27.03
CA ILE A 163 5.87 12.96 -27.14
C ILE A 163 6.95 12.49 -26.14
N GLY A 164 6.61 11.56 -25.25
CA GLY A 164 7.53 10.93 -24.34
C GLY A 164 8.61 10.16 -25.08
N THR A 165 9.69 9.88 -24.35
CA THR A 165 10.85 9.21 -24.97
C THR A 165 10.56 7.73 -25.17
N CYS A 166 9.57 7.20 -24.43
CA CYS A 166 9.09 5.84 -24.51
C CYS A 166 7.83 5.74 -25.39
N SER A 167 7.76 4.69 -26.21
CA SER A 167 6.66 4.50 -27.16
C SER A 167 5.41 3.83 -26.56
N THR A 168 5.30 3.72 -25.23
CA THR A 168 4.28 2.91 -24.55
C THR A 168 3.86 3.52 -23.23
N GLY A 169 2.54 3.61 -23.01
CA GLY A 169 1.94 4.08 -21.75
C GLY A 169 2.00 5.58 -21.55
N ASP A 170 1.33 6.02 -20.49
CA ASP A 170 1.25 7.41 -20.09
C ASP A 170 2.35 7.70 -19.04
N TRP A 171 2.47 6.90 -17.98
CA TRP A 171 3.55 7.05 -17.00
C TRP A 171 4.90 6.58 -17.54
N GLU A 172 5.94 7.40 -17.44
CA GLU A 172 7.31 7.05 -17.81
C GLU A 172 8.29 7.28 -16.66
N MET A 173 9.21 6.33 -16.49
CA MET A 173 10.47 6.53 -15.75
C MET A 173 11.61 6.58 -16.77
N LEU A 174 12.50 7.54 -16.61
CA LEU A 174 13.70 7.68 -17.40
C LEU A 174 14.93 7.78 -16.51
N VAL A 175 16.06 7.33 -17.06
CA VAL A 175 17.38 7.52 -16.48
C VAL A 175 18.37 7.87 -17.59
N LYS A 176 19.38 8.68 -17.27
CA LYS A 176 20.45 9.00 -18.20
C LYS A 176 21.66 8.12 -17.92
N LYS A 177 22.30 7.63 -18.98
CA LYS A 177 23.58 6.93 -18.87
C LYS A 177 24.46 7.28 -20.05
N SER A 178 25.67 7.75 -19.77
CA SER A 178 26.60 8.22 -20.79
C SER A 178 25.95 9.26 -21.72
N ASN A 179 25.22 10.23 -21.14
CA ASN A 179 24.45 11.27 -21.85
C ASN A 179 23.32 10.74 -22.76
N THR A 180 22.90 9.49 -22.58
CA THR A 180 21.80 8.89 -23.35
C THR A 180 20.63 8.59 -22.43
N ASN A 181 19.43 9.04 -22.81
CA ASN A 181 18.20 8.72 -22.09
C ASN A 181 17.78 7.27 -22.36
N TYR A 182 17.52 6.53 -21.29
CA TYR A 182 16.87 5.23 -21.30
C TYR A 182 15.55 5.39 -20.56
N CYS A 183 14.50 4.76 -21.05
CA CYS A 183 13.17 4.92 -20.48
C CYS A 183 12.45 3.58 -20.37
N VAL A 184 11.47 3.54 -19.48
CA VAL A 184 10.46 2.50 -19.35
C VAL A 184 9.12 3.18 -19.10
N GLY A 185 8.12 2.86 -19.93
CA GLY A 185 6.76 3.41 -19.81
C GLY A 185 5.76 2.35 -19.36
N SER A 186 4.64 2.76 -18.77
CA SER A 186 3.58 1.83 -18.33
C SER A 186 3.04 1.02 -19.51
N ALA A 187 2.43 -0.15 -19.24
CA ALA A 187 1.78 -0.93 -20.30
C ALA A 187 0.38 -0.37 -20.59
N SER A 188 -0.25 0.23 -19.57
CA SER A 188 -1.60 0.75 -19.64
C SER A 188 -1.63 2.28 -19.59
N ALA A 189 -2.61 2.86 -20.29
CA ALA A 189 -3.00 4.26 -20.13
C ALA A 189 -3.66 4.48 -18.76
N HIS A 190 -3.61 5.70 -18.23
CA HIS A 190 -4.32 6.08 -17.01
C HIS A 190 -5.48 7.03 -17.30
N ALA A 191 -6.58 6.83 -16.58
CA ALA A 191 -7.64 7.83 -16.53
C ALA A 191 -7.28 8.93 -15.52
N GLN A 192 -7.66 10.16 -15.84
CA GLN A 192 -7.48 11.34 -15.00
C GLN A 192 -8.37 11.31 -13.77
N ASN A 193 -8.07 12.20 -12.82
CA ASN A 193 -8.88 12.48 -11.65
C ASN A 193 -9.06 11.27 -10.71
N GLN A 194 -8.03 10.42 -10.62
CA GLN A 194 -7.93 9.37 -9.62
C GLN A 194 -6.49 9.17 -9.16
N TRP A 195 -6.34 8.60 -7.97
CA TRP A 195 -5.04 8.32 -7.36
C TRP A 195 -4.37 7.10 -8.01
N TYR A 196 -3.10 7.23 -8.35
CA TYR A 196 -2.21 6.14 -8.71
C TYR A 196 -1.00 6.13 -7.79
N HIS A 197 -0.56 4.94 -7.44
CA HIS A 197 0.77 4.74 -6.86
C HIS A 197 1.73 4.39 -7.98
N VAL A 198 2.71 5.25 -8.25
CA VAL A 198 3.69 5.05 -9.32
C VAL A 198 5.06 4.85 -8.70
N VAL A 199 5.72 3.76 -9.08
CA VAL A 199 7.06 3.41 -8.58
C VAL A 199 7.98 3.08 -9.74
N GLY A 200 9.10 3.79 -9.82
CA GLY A 200 10.20 3.45 -10.70
C GLY A 200 11.32 2.77 -9.92
N ARG A 201 11.88 1.72 -10.48
CA ARG A 201 12.94 0.93 -9.83
C ARG A 201 14.07 0.65 -10.80
N LYS A 202 15.30 0.97 -10.40
CA LYS A 202 16.52 0.51 -11.05
C LYS A 202 17.19 -0.58 -10.22
N ASN A 203 17.51 -1.70 -10.85
CA ASN A 203 18.40 -2.73 -10.30
C ASN A 203 19.64 -2.92 -11.19
N ASP A 204 20.44 -3.96 -10.92
CA ASP A 204 21.71 -4.22 -11.62
C ASP A 204 21.54 -4.49 -13.12
N THR A 205 20.33 -4.84 -13.55
CA THR A 205 20.06 -5.35 -14.90
C THR A 205 18.93 -4.65 -15.64
N HIS A 206 18.03 -3.96 -14.92
CA HIS A 206 16.82 -3.36 -15.49
C HIS A 206 16.44 -2.04 -14.81
N ILE A 207 15.75 -1.19 -15.57
CA ILE A 207 14.79 -0.23 -15.04
C ILE A 207 13.38 -0.82 -15.19
N SER A 208 12.53 -0.60 -14.21
CA SER A 208 11.16 -1.15 -14.13
C SER A 208 10.19 -0.07 -13.66
N LEU A 209 8.96 -0.14 -14.17
CA LEU A 209 7.86 0.70 -13.71
C LEU A 209 6.75 -0.17 -13.10
N PHE A 210 6.20 0.31 -12.00
CA PHE A 210 5.07 -0.28 -11.30
C PHE A 210 3.97 0.76 -11.15
N VAL A 211 2.74 0.33 -11.33
CA VAL A 211 1.54 1.14 -11.09
C VAL A 211 0.63 0.36 -10.18
N ASN A 212 0.16 0.99 -9.11
CA ASN A 212 -0.75 0.39 -8.14
C ASN A 212 -0.22 -0.95 -7.60
N GLY A 213 1.07 -0.98 -7.25
CA GLY A 213 1.77 -2.17 -6.75
C GLY A 213 2.03 -3.28 -7.78
N ALA A 214 1.48 -3.18 -9.00
CA ALA A 214 1.68 -4.16 -10.07
C ALA A 214 2.86 -3.79 -10.96
N HIS A 215 3.67 -4.79 -11.34
CA HIS A 215 4.74 -4.59 -12.32
C HIS A 215 4.14 -4.42 -13.72
N GLU A 216 4.35 -3.26 -14.34
CA GLU A 216 3.85 -2.95 -15.68
C GLU A 216 4.85 -3.37 -16.75
N SER A 217 6.11 -2.93 -16.61
CA SER A 217 7.11 -3.07 -17.68
C SER A 217 8.54 -2.95 -17.14
N SER A 218 9.49 -3.42 -17.96
CA SER A 218 10.92 -3.26 -17.69
C SER A 218 11.74 -3.18 -18.97
N VAL A 219 12.87 -2.48 -18.89
CA VAL A 219 13.87 -2.37 -19.96
C VAL A 219 15.23 -2.75 -19.40
N ALA A 220 15.95 -3.59 -20.14
CA ALA A 220 17.30 -4.02 -19.76
C ALA A 220 18.26 -2.82 -19.77
N LEU A 221 18.86 -2.55 -18.61
CA LEU A 221 19.87 -1.52 -18.42
C LEU A 221 20.77 -1.92 -17.25
N SER A 222 22.04 -2.17 -17.55
CA SER A 222 23.06 -2.51 -16.55
C SER A 222 24.02 -1.36 -16.28
N GLY A 223 24.71 -1.40 -15.14
CA GLY A 223 25.69 -0.40 -14.74
C GLY A 223 25.07 0.88 -14.17
N ASN A 224 25.94 1.82 -13.81
CA ASN A 224 25.54 3.07 -13.18
C ASN A 224 24.89 4.03 -14.19
N ILE A 225 23.94 4.83 -13.70
CA ILE A 225 23.41 6.00 -14.40
C ILE A 225 24.32 7.21 -14.16
N ASP A 226 24.07 8.27 -14.91
CA ASP A 226 24.73 9.56 -14.71
C ASP A 226 24.21 10.21 -13.41
N ASP A 227 24.99 11.12 -12.86
CA ASP A 227 24.66 11.95 -11.72
C ASP A 227 25.32 13.32 -11.89
N ASP A 228 24.72 14.34 -11.30
CA ASP A 228 25.17 15.72 -11.38
C ASP A 228 24.83 16.48 -10.10
N ASN A 229 25.22 17.76 -10.06
CA ASN A 229 25.01 18.61 -8.91
C ASN A 229 23.73 19.48 -9.04
N LEU A 230 22.76 19.04 -9.85
CA LEU A 230 21.49 19.75 -10.00
C LEU A 230 20.51 19.32 -8.91
N ALA A 231 19.61 20.25 -8.57
CA ALA A 231 18.57 20.04 -7.58
C ALA A 231 17.62 18.90 -7.97
N LEU A 232 17.00 18.27 -6.97
CA LEU A 232 15.80 17.48 -7.18
C LEU A 232 14.60 18.43 -7.30
N ILE A 233 13.81 18.26 -8.34
CA ILE A 233 12.55 18.95 -8.58
C ILE A 233 11.42 17.93 -8.42
N ILE A 234 10.48 18.19 -7.52
CA ILE A 234 9.26 17.40 -7.32
C ILE A 234 8.08 18.23 -7.81
N GLY A 235 7.35 17.72 -8.78
CA GLY A 235 6.25 18.42 -9.46
C GLY A 235 6.62 19.13 -10.75
N GLY A 236 7.79 18.86 -11.34
CA GLY A 236 8.22 19.50 -12.59
C GLY A 236 9.61 19.06 -13.06
N ASP A 237 10.16 19.81 -14.01
CA ASP A 237 11.54 19.71 -14.49
C ASP A 237 12.26 21.07 -14.50
N ASP A 238 13.54 21.07 -14.83
CA ASP A 238 14.38 22.27 -14.96
C ASP A 238 14.14 23.06 -16.25
N SER A 239 13.31 22.51 -17.14
CA SER A 239 12.97 23.05 -18.46
C SER A 239 11.66 23.84 -18.46
N GLY A 240 10.99 23.95 -17.31
CA GLY A 240 9.78 24.74 -17.09
C GLY A 240 8.50 24.03 -17.54
N ILE A 241 8.48 22.70 -17.47
CA ILE A 241 7.27 21.89 -17.60
C ILE A 241 6.93 21.37 -16.20
N GLU A 242 5.72 21.65 -15.73
CA GLU A 242 5.28 21.26 -14.39
C GLU A 242 4.09 20.30 -14.42
N PHE A 243 3.92 19.55 -13.34
CA PHE A 243 2.79 18.65 -13.11
C PHE A 243 1.52 19.44 -12.76
N ASN A 244 0.42 19.19 -13.46
CA ASN A 244 -0.91 19.66 -13.06
C ASN A 244 -1.64 18.56 -12.27
N GLY A 245 -1.45 18.53 -10.95
CA GLY A 245 -2.03 17.48 -10.13
C GLY A 245 -1.87 17.67 -8.64
N VAL A 246 -2.08 16.59 -7.91
CA VAL A 246 -1.78 16.48 -6.47
C VAL A 246 -0.78 15.35 -6.27
N MET A 247 0.25 15.58 -5.45
CA MET A 247 1.30 14.61 -5.17
C MET A 247 1.43 14.37 -3.66
N ASP A 248 1.70 13.14 -3.28
CA ASP A 248 1.73 12.73 -1.88
C ASP A 248 2.71 11.55 -1.66
N ASP A 249 3.20 11.40 -0.43
CA ASP A 249 4.04 10.29 0.07
C ASP A 249 5.20 9.97 -0.90
N VAL A 250 5.99 11.00 -1.23
CA VAL A 250 7.12 10.90 -2.19
C VAL A 250 8.34 10.37 -1.47
N ALA A 251 8.95 9.30 -1.98
CA ALA A 251 10.16 8.72 -1.40
C ALA A 251 11.19 8.27 -2.43
N ILE A 252 12.45 8.30 -2.01
CA ILE A 252 13.61 7.80 -2.73
C ILE A 252 14.37 6.84 -1.83
N PHE A 253 14.65 5.65 -2.35
CA PHE A 253 15.44 4.62 -1.71
C PHE A 253 16.73 4.41 -2.50
N ASN A 254 17.89 4.35 -1.83
CA ASN A 254 19.20 4.01 -2.41
C ASN A 254 19.39 2.50 -2.66
N ARG A 255 18.28 1.76 -2.76
CA ARG A 255 18.24 0.34 -3.12
C ARG A 255 17.05 0.03 -4.01
N SER A 256 17.13 -1.12 -4.68
CA SER A 256 16.00 -1.71 -5.38
C SER A 256 15.05 -2.38 -4.38
N LEU A 257 13.84 -1.85 -4.21
CA LEU A 257 12.78 -2.52 -3.46
C LEU A 257 12.34 -3.81 -4.16
N SER A 258 12.00 -4.84 -3.39
CA SER A 258 11.38 -6.07 -3.89
C SER A 258 9.95 -5.81 -4.37
N ASN A 259 9.41 -6.71 -5.20
CA ASN A 259 8.02 -6.58 -5.65
C ASN A 259 7.02 -6.62 -4.48
N SER A 260 7.32 -7.38 -3.42
CA SER A 260 6.50 -7.41 -2.21
C SER A 260 6.55 -6.08 -1.44
N GLU A 261 7.73 -5.47 -1.31
CA GLU A 261 7.85 -4.15 -0.66
C GLU A 261 7.10 -3.05 -1.43
N ILE A 262 7.16 -3.08 -2.77
CA ILE A 262 6.38 -2.15 -3.62
C ILE A 262 4.89 -2.40 -3.48
N LEU A 263 4.48 -3.66 -3.42
CA LEU A 263 3.07 -4.00 -3.20
C LEU A 263 2.59 -3.56 -1.81
N ASP A 264 3.43 -3.66 -0.78
CA ASP A 264 3.13 -3.21 0.58
C ASP A 264 2.90 -1.69 0.65
N LEU A 265 3.57 -0.89 -0.19
CA LEU A 265 3.29 0.55 -0.31
C LEU A 265 1.91 0.87 -0.92
N TYR A 266 1.36 -0.06 -1.71
CA TYR A 266 0.08 0.13 -2.39
C TYR A 266 -1.13 -0.41 -1.63
N ARG A 267 -0.95 -1.46 -0.81
CA ARG A 267 -2.08 -2.15 -0.14
C ARG A 267 -1.84 -2.47 1.32
N LEU A 268 -2.92 -2.56 2.09
CA LEU A 268 -2.86 -3.16 3.42
C LEU A 268 -2.51 -4.66 3.35
N ARG A 269 -1.69 -5.12 4.29
CA ARG A 269 -1.23 -6.51 4.43
C ARG A 269 -2.21 -7.32 5.27
N ASN A 270 -2.01 -8.64 5.32
CA ASN A 270 -2.74 -9.50 6.26
C ASN A 270 -2.25 -9.28 7.70
N GLU A 271 -2.72 -8.22 8.34
CA GLU A 271 -2.29 -7.75 9.66
C GLU A 271 -3.44 -7.09 10.42
N SER A 272 -3.22 -6.86 11.72
CA SER A 272 -4.07 -5.98 12.51
C SER A 272 -3.65 -4.53 12.36
N TYR A 273 -4.63 -3.68 12.14
CA TYR A 273 -4.50 -2.24 12.04
C TYR A 273 -5.35 -1.57 13.11
N TYR A 274 -4.87 -0.43 13.57
CA TYR A 274 -5.50 0.38 14.60
C TYR A 274 -5.72 1.77 14.06
N TRP A 275 -6.83 2.40 14.43
CA TRP A 275 -7.13 3.76 14.03
C TRP A 275 -7.88 4.50 15.13
N LYS A 276 -7.79 5.83 15.10
CA LYS A 276 -8.51 6.75 15.99
C LYS A 276 -8.78 8.06 15.27
N ALA A 277 -9.72 8.84 15.78
CA ALA A 277 -10.02 10.16 15.25
C ALA A 277 -9.93 11.23 16.33
N THR A 278 -9.47 12.41 15.94
CA THR A 278 -9.42 13.60 16.80
C THR A 278 -10.26 14.70 16.16
N SER A 279 -11.20 15.27 16.91
CA SER A 279 -11.92 16.50 16.56
C SER A 279 -11.37 17.67 17.36
N ASP A 280 -11.23 18.83 16.72
CA ASP A 280 -10.70 20.06 17.31
C ASP A 280 -11.47 21.28 16.78
N ASP A 281 -12.09 22.07 17.66
CA ASP A 281 -12.85 23.29 17.34
C ASP A 281 -11.99 24.58 17.41
N GLY A 282 -10.69 24.44 17.71
CA GLY A 282 -9.74 25.53 17.93
C GLY A 282 -9.61 25.96 19.40
N SER A 283 -10.50 25.50 20.27
CA SER A 283 -10.51 25.74 21.72
C SER A 283 -10.35 24.45 22.52
N LEU A 284 -11.03 23.39 22.10
CA LEU A 284 -11.08 22.08 22.72
C LEU A 284 -10.79 21.00 21.68
N SER A 285 -10.14 19.93 22.13
CA SER A 285 -9.89 18.76 21.32
C SER A 285 -10.32 17.49 22.04
N THR A 286 -10.98 16.59 21.31
CA THR A 286 -11.41 15.27 21.80
C THR A 286 -10.90 14.20 20.86
N THR A 287 -10.36 13.11 21.40
CA THR A 287 -9.92 11.94 20.63
C THR A 287 -10.77 10.74 21.00
N SER A 288 -11.17 9.96 20.00
CA SER A 288 -11.92 8.71 20.19
C SER A 288 -11.09 7.64 20.91
N ASP A 289 -11.76 6.57 21.33
CA ASP A 289 -11.06 5.31 21.60
C ASP A 289 -10.31 4.83 20.34
N THR A 290 -9.29 4.01 20.54
CA THR A 290 -8.58 3.33 19.44
C THR A 290 -9.35 2.08 19.03
N TYR A 291 -9.71 2.00 17.76
CA TYR A 291 -10.40 0.87 17.16
C TYR A 291 -9.41 -0.02 16.42
N GLN A 292 -9.66 -1.33 16.43
CA GLN A 292 -8.87 -2.32 15.71
C GLN A 292 -9.71 -2.94 14.60
N PHE A 293 -9.07 -3.22 13.47
CA PHE A 293 -9.56 -4.20 12.50
C PHE A 293 -8.41 -5.09 12.05
N THR A 294 -8.75 -6.23 11.45
CA THR A 294 -7.79 -7.09 10.77
C THR A 294 -8.10 -7.07 9.29
N VAL A 295 -7.07 -6.87 8.48
CA VAL A 295 -7.09 -7.26 7.08
C VAL A 295 -6.59 -8.69 7.06
N GLY A 296 -7.37 -9.58 6.47
CA GLY A 296 -6.97 -10.95 6.18
C GLY A 296 -7.72 -11.43 4.96
N GLU A 297 -7.28 -12.54 4.37
CA GLU A 297 -8.20 -13.27 3.52
C GLU A 297 -9.40 -13.61 4.42
N GLU A 298 -10.62 -13.21 4.03
CA GLU A 298 -11.76 -13.94 4.55
C GLU A 298 -11.44 -15.40 4.25
N SER A 299 -11.31 -16.23 5.29
CA SER A 299 -11.37 -17.66 5.06
C SER A 299 -12.69 -17.86 4.34
N GLU A 300 -12.66 -18.13 3.03
CA GLU A 300 -13.80 -18.73 2.36
C GLU A 300 -14.23 -19.84 3.31
N ALA A 301 -15.47 -19.76 3.83
CA ALA A 301 -15.98 -20.80 4.71
C ALA A 301 -15.66 -22.12 4.03
N ASP A 302 -14.96 -23.02 4.71
CA ASP A 302 -14.62 -24.31 4.13
C ASP A 302 -15.94 -24.99 3.70
N THR A 303 -16.22 -24.91 2.40
CA THR A 303 -17.43 -25.44 1.79
C THR A 303 -17.21 -26.86 1.29
N THR A 304 -15.96 -27.32 1.34
CA THR A 304 -15.58 -28.67 0.99
C THR A 304 -15.76 -29.55 2.20
N SER A 305 -16.76 -30.42 2.18
CA SER A 305 -16.86 -31.45 3.20
C SER A 305 -15.65 -32.39 3.08
N PRO A 306 -15.05 -32.82 4.20
CA PRO A 306 -13.95 -33.76 4.15
C PRO A 306 -14.40 -35.05 3.47
N THR A 307 -13.53 -35.61 2.65
CA THR A 307 -13.79 -36.92 2.03
C THR A 307 -13.21 -38.02 2.90
N TRP A 308 -13.94 -39.14 2.99
CA TRP A 308 -13.47 -40.34 3.67
C TRP A 308 -13.56 -41.52 2.71
N SER A 309 -12.61 -42.43 2.83
CA SER A 309 -12.66 -43.73 2.18
C SER A 309 -12.55 -44.80 3.27
N ASN A 310 -13.41 -45.83 3.20
CA ASN A 310 -13.18 -47.01 4.01
C ASN A 310 -12.15 -47.89 3.31
N ASN A 311 -11.16 -48.35 4.06
CA ASN A 311 -10.56 -49.62 3.70
C ASN A 311 -11.45 -50.69 4.33
N GLN A 312 -12.06 -51.56 3.51
CA GLN A 312 -12.93 -52.64 3.98
C GLN A 312 -12.26 -53.35 5.17
N THR A 313 -12.90 -53.33 6.33
CA THR A 313 -12.52 -54.22 7.43
C THR A 313 -12.80 -55.66 7.02
N ASN A 314 -12.23 -56.62 7.74
CA ASN A 314 -12.57 -58.04 7.67
C ASN A 314 -14.07 -58.28 7.90
N LEU A 315 -14.90 -57.97 6.90
CA LEU A 315 -16.33 -58.26 6.81
C LEU A 315 -16.47 -59.77 6.58
N THR A 316 -16.19 -60.57 7.60
CA THR A 316 -16.94 -61.81 7.76
C THR A 316 -18.27 -61.39 8.38
N THR A 317 -19.38 -61.78 7.77
CA THR A 317 -20.77 -61.34 8.06
C THR A 317 -21.27 -61.60 9.50
N THR A 318 -20.41 -62.04 10.41
CA THR A 318 -20.71 -62.29 11.82
C THR A 318 -19.46 -62.05 12.69
N THR A 319 -19.51 -61.08 13.60
CA THR A 319 -18.55 -60.93 14.72
C THR A 319 -19.11 -61.67 15.94
N ALA A 320 -18.28 -62.47 16.62
CA ALA A 320 -18.69 -63.17 17.84
C ALA A 320 -18.97 -62.16 18.98
N SER A 321 -19.99 -62.46 19.80
CA SER A 321 -20.31 -61.62 20.97
C SER A 321 -19.12 -61.55 21.92
N GLY A 322 -18.66 -60.33 22.24
CA GLY A 322 -17.53 -60.06 23.14
C GLY A 322 -16.21 -59.75 22.44
N GLU A 323 -16.12 -59.87 21.11
CA GLU A 323 -14.92 -59.49 20.34
C GLU A 323 -15.02 -58.03 19.86
N GLY A 324 -13.89 -57.33 19.90
CA GLY A 324 -13.78 -55.94 19.43
C GLY A 324 -13.79 -55.85 17.89
N VAL A 325 -14.48 -54.84 17.36
CA VAL A 325 -14.43 -54.50 15.93
C VAL A 325 -13.51 -53.30 15.74
N TYR A 326 -12.56 -53.41 14.82
CA TYR A 326 -11.61 -52.34 14.49
C TYR A 326 -11.93 -51.78 13.11
N PHE A 327 -11.87 -50.45 12.97
CA PHE A 327 -12.02 -49.75 11.69
C PHE A 327 -10.81 -48.84 11.47
N ASN A 328 -10.32 -48.80 10.24
CA ASN A 328 -9.36 -47.77 9.82
C ASN A 328 -10.11 -46.74 8.99
N ILE A 329 -10.03 -45.48 9.39
CA ILE A 329 -10.60 -44.35 8.68
C ILE A 329 -9.43 -43.51 8.18
N THR A 330 -9.39 -43.23 6.88
CA THR A 330 -8.50 -42.23 6.31
C THR A 330 -9.34 -41.03 5.91
N LEU A 331 -9.02 -39.89 6.50
CA LEU A 331 -9.62 -38.60 6.18
C LEU A 331 -8.64 -37.83 5.30
N THR A 332 -9.14 -37.09 4.32
CA THR A 332 -8.30 -36.18 3.52
C THR A 332 -8.99 -34.84 3.43
N GLU A 333 -8.29 -33.80 3.89
CA GLU A 333 -8.72 -32.41 3.90
C GLU A 333 -7.57 -31.52 3.41
N ALA A 334 -7.87 -30.52 2.58
CA ALA A 334 -6.90 -29.59 2.05
C ALA A 334 -6.46 -28.56 3.10
N ASN A 335 -7.33 -28.21 4.06
CA ASN A 335 -7.07 -27.26 5.14
C ASN A 335 -7.57 -27.81 6.50
N PRO A 336 -6.83 -28.74 7.14
CA PRO A 336 -7.32 -29.44 8.31
C PRO A 336 -7.40 -28.55 9.56
N ASP A 337 -8.60 -28.36 10.10
CA ASP A 337 -8.82 -27.77 11.44
C ASP A 337 -8.90 -28.85 12.53
N LYS A 338 -10.08 -29.05 13.14
CA LYS A 338 -10.33 -30.02 14.22
C LYS A 338 -11.45 -30.97 13.80
N TYR A 339 -11.24 -32.27 14.03
CA TYR A 339 -12.25 -33.28 13.76
C TYR A 339 -12.95 -33.74 15.04
N ILE A 340 -14.25 -34.00 14.94
CA ILE A 340 -15.06 -34.67 15.97
C ILE A 340 -15.64 -35.93 15.32
N PHE A 341 -15.43 -37.08 15.97
CA PHE A 341 -16.02 -38.34 15.53
C PHE A 341 -17.27 -38.62 16.36
N SER A 342 -18.34 -39.02 15.67
CA SER A 342 -19.59 -39.46 16.27
C SER A 342 -20.04 -40.76 15.63
N TRP A 343 -20.64 -41.65 16.42
CA TRP A 343 -21.15 -42.94 15.95
C TRP A 343 -22.65 -43.02 16.16
N TYR A 344 -23.34 -43.54 15.14
CA TYR A 344 -24.77 -43.80 15.21
C TYR A 344 -25.02 -45.18 15.82
N ASN A 345 -25.65 -45.21 16.99
CA ASN A 345 -25.93 -46.45 17.73
C ASN A 345 -27.23 -47.15 17.31
N GLY A 346 -27.84 -46.72 16.18
CA GLY A 346 -29.13 -47.21 15.72
C GLY A 346 -30.33 -46.34 16.11
N THR A 347 -30.18 -45.45 17.11
CA THR A 347 -31.26 -44.55 17.57
C THR A 347 -30.85 -43.09 17.65
N SER A 348 -29.59 -42.81 17.95
CA SER A 348 -29.04 -41.46 18.07
C SER A 348 -27.54 -41.45 17.74
N TRP A 349 -27.05 -40.27 17.40
CA TRP A 349 -25.61 -40.02 17.31
C TRP A 349 -25.05 -39.80 18.71
N THR A 350 -24.01 -40.55 19.04
CA THR A 350 -23.26 -40.41 20.30
C THR A 350 -21.91 -39.80 19.95
N ASN A 351 -21.58 -38.66 20.56
CA ASN A 351 -20.28 -38.01 20.40
C ASN A 351 -19.36 -38.49 21.53
N ASP A 352 -18.52 -39.51 21.27
CA ASP A 352 -17.61 -40.05 22.29
C ASP A 352 -16.19 -39.46 22.22
N THR A 353 -15.91 -38.52 21.32
CA THR A 353 -14.59 -37.88 21.29
C THR A 353 -14.59 -36.58 22.08
N ALA A 354 -14.16 -36.64 23.34
CA ALA A 354 -14.03 -35.46 24.21
C ALA A 354 -12.80 -34.57 23.88
N ALA A 355 -12.05 -34.89 22.83
CA ALA A 355 -10.84 -34.19 22.39
C ALA A 355 -10.80 -34.05 20.87
N SER A 356 -10.17 -32.99 20.38
CA SER A 356 -9.88 -32.75 18.96
C SER A 356 -8.60 -33.48 18.53
N TYR A 357 -8.61 -34.09 17.34
CA TYR A 357 -7.47 -34.82 16.76
C TYR A 357 -6.88 -34.09 15.55
N THR A 358 -5.59 -34.32 15.30
CA THR A 358 -4.87 -33.83 14.10
C THR A 358 -4.58 -34.97 13.12
N ASP A 359 -4.20 -34.63 11.89
CA ASP A 359 -3.88 -35.63 10.84
C ASP A 359 -2.76 -36.60 11.27
N GLY A 360 -2.93 -37.88 10.93
CA GLY A 360 -1.97 -38.96 11.22
C GLY A 360 -1.99 -39.56 12.64
N GLU A 361 -2.93 -39.16 13.50
CA GLU A 361 -3.08 -39.76 14.84
C GLU A 361 -3.91 -41.07 14.82
N ASP A 362 -3.41 -42.11 15.48
CA ASP A 362 -4.17 -43.34 15.73
C ASP A 362 -5.22 -43.09 16.81
N ILE A 363 -6.50 -43.10 16.41
CA ILE A 363 -7.63 -42.90 17.33
C ILE A 363 -8.10 -44.25 17.85
N LYS A 364 -7.95 -44.48 19.15
CA LYS A 364 -8.51 -45.64 19.85
C LYS A 364 -9.78 -45.21 20.58
N VAL A 365 -10.92 -45.67 20.07
CA VAL A 365 -12.26 -45.39 20.60
C VAL A 365 -12.73 -46.54 21.47
#